data_AF-A0A2L2YJP5-F1
#
_entry.id   AF-A0A2L2YJP5-F1
#
_cell.length_a   1.000
_cell.length_b   1.000
_cell.length_c   1.000
_cell.angle_alpha   90.00
_cell.angle_beta   90.00
_cell.angle_gamma   90.00
#
_symmetry.space_group_name_H-M   'P 1'
#
loop_
_entity.id
_entity.type
_entity.pdbx_description
1 polymer ?
#
loop_
_entity_poly.entity_id
_entity_poly.type
_entity_poly.pdbx_seq_one_letter_code
_entity_poly.pdbx_strand_id
1 'polypeptide(L)' 'NILIVYVFNNSDHEDPQWCYDNFINYRSLKSADNVRQQLSRIMDRFSLKRTSTELSS' A
#
# COMPACT_ATOMS: atom_id res chain seq x y z
N ASN A 1 -0.26 9.47 1.95
CA ASN A 1 0.11 8.17 2.55
C ASN A 1 -0.37 6.98 1.72
N ILE A 2 -1.67 6.80 1.44
CA ILE A 2 -2.17 5.65 0.64
C ILE A 2 -1.60 5.65 -0.79
N LEU A 3 -1.44 6.81 -1.42
CA LEU A 3 -0.86 6.95 -2.76
C LEU A 3 0.60 6.44 -2.84
N ILE A 4 1.41 6.72 -1.80
CA ILE A 4 2.82 6.33 -1.76
C ILE A 4 2.96 4.81 -1.59
N VAL A 5 2.09 4.20 -0.77
CA VAL A 5 2.01 2.74 -0.60
C VAL A 5 1.60 2.07 -1.91
N TYR A 6 0.67 2.68 -2.65
CA TYR A 6 0.21 2.14 -3.93
C TYR A 6 1.30 2.20 -5.01
N VAL A 7 2.01 3.32 -5.13
CA VAL A 7 3.15 3.46 -6.05
C VAL A 7 4.27 2.49 -5.68
N PHE A 8 4.60 2.36 -4.39
CA PHE A 8 5.58 1.39 -3.90
C PHE A 8 5.22 -0.05 -4.29
N ASN A 9 3.95 -0.44 -4.11
CA ASN A 9 3.47 -1.78 -4.47
C ASN A 9 3.38 -2.03 -5.99
N ASN A 10 3.17 -1.01 -6.82
CA ASN A 10 3.11 -1.15 -8.29
C ASN A 10 4.49 -1.13 -8.96
N SER A 11 5.53 -0.69 -8.26
CA SER A 11 6.87 -0.57 -8.84
C SER A 11 7.62 -1.91 -8.87
N ASP A 12 7.00 -3.07 -8.64
CA ASP A 12 7.67 -4.39 -8.51
C ASP A 12 8.78 -4.45 -7.45
N HIS A 13 8.85 -3.46 -6.57
CA HIS A 13 9.98 -3.22 -5.70
C HIS A 13 9.50 -3.07 -4.25
N GLU A 14 9.45 -4.19 -3.52
CA GLU A 14 9.77 -4.17 -2.08
C GLU A 14 11.24 -3.77 -1.85
N ASP A 15 11.77 -2.83 -2.64
CA ASP A 15 13.17 -2.47 -2.65
C ASP A 15 13.42 -1.40 -1.58
N PRO A 16 14.17 -1.72 -0.52
CA PRO A 16 14.58 -0.74 0.48
C PRO A 16 15.40 0.40 -0.13
N GLN A 17 16.04 0.18 -1.29
CA GLN A 17 16.85 1.18 -1.98
C GLN A 17 15.99 2.33 -2.52
N TRP A 18 14.85 2.05 -3.16
CA TRP A 18 13.95 3.09 -3.62
C TRP A 18 13.42 3.94 -2.45
N CYS A 19 13.16 3.31 -1.31
CA CYS A 19 12.76 4.03 -0.09
C CYS A 19 13.86 4.98 0.38
N TYR A 20 15.12 4.54 0.34
CA TYR A 20 16.26 5.39 0.67
C TYR A 20 16.38 6.57 -0.28
N ASP A 21 16.33 6.31 -1.60
CA ASP A 21 16.49 7.32 -2.65
C ASP A 21 15.36 8.36 -2.65
N ASN A 22 14.17 7.98 -2.19
CA ASN A 22 13.00 8.87 -2.10
C ASN A 22 12.76 9.43 -0.69
N PHE A 23 13.70 9.24 0.25
CA PHE A 23 13.59 9.70 1.64
C PHE A 23 12.32 9.16 2.36
N ILE A 24 11.89 7.95 2.02
CA ILE A 24 10.71 7.30 2.58
C ILE A 24 11.13 6.25 3.61
N ASN A 25 10.39 6.18 4.73
CA ASN A 25 10.61 5.16 5.73
C ASN A 25 9.99 3.82 5.32
N TYR A 26 10.84 2.85 4.93
CA TYR A 26 10.42 1.50 4.54
C TYR A 26 9.57 0.79 5.62
N ARG A 27 9.90 0.95 6.91
CA ARG A 27 9.13 0.32 8.00
C ARG A 27 7.72 0.89 8.11
N SER A 28 7.57 2.19 7.88
CA SER A 28 6.26 2.85 7.85
C SER A 28 5.42 2.34 6.69
N LEU A 29 6.01 2.13 5.50
CA LEU A 29 5.32 1.53 4.35
C LEU A 29 4.87 0.10 4.64
N LYS A 30 5.74 -0.73 5.21
CA LYS A 30 5.41 -2.12 5.57
C LYS A 30 4.29 -2.20 6.62
N SER A 31 4.32 -1.29 7.60
CA SER A 31 3.23 -1.17 8.58
C SER A 31 1.91 -0.77 7.91
N ALA A 32 1.94 0.19 6.99
CA ALA A 32 0.76 0.63 6.25
C ALA A 32 0.18 -0.49 5.35
N ASP A 33 1.02 -1.31 4.71
CA ASP A 33 0.53 -2.47 3.95
C ASP A 33 -0.11 -3.53 4.86
N ASN A 34 0.48 -3.82 6.03
CA ASN A 34 -0.15 -4.71 7.01
C ASN A 34 -1.53 -4.21 7.44
N VAL A 35 -1.68 -2.90 7.70
CA VAL A 35 -2.99 -2.29 8.03
C VAL A 35 -3.96 -2.42 6.86
N ARG A 36 -3.51 -2.20 5.62
CA ARG A 36 -4.32 -2.38 4.41
C ARG A 36 -4.82 -3.82 4.26
N GLN A 37 -3.97 -4.81 4.49
CA GLN A 37 -4.35 -6.23 4.45
C GLN A 37 -5.38 -6.57 5.53
N GLN A 38 -5.20 -6.06 6.75
CA GLN A 38 -6.17 -6.25 7.82
C GLN A 38 -7.53 -5.64 7.46
N LEU A 39 -7.53 -4.41 6.93
CA LEU A 39 -8.73 -3.74 6.48
C LEU A 39 -9.41 -4.51 5.34
N SER A 40 -8.66 -5.05 4.37
CA SER A 40 -9.23 -5.91 3.31
C SER A 40 -9.96 -7.10 3.91
N ARG A 41 -9.34 -7.85 4.83
CA ARG A 41 -9.98 -8.99 5.49
C ARG A 41 -11.22 -8.62 6.29
N ILE A 42 -11.29 -7.40 6.81
CA ILE A 42 -12.49 -6.89 7.50
C ILE A 42 -13.58 -6.57 6.47
N MET A 43 -13.25 -5.84 5.41
CA MET A 43 -14.18 -5.54 4.32
C MET A 43 -14.76 -6.80 3.70
N ASP A 44 -13.93 -7.81 3.44
CA ASP A 44 -14.35 -9.10 2.89
C ASP A 44 -15.31 -9.83 3.85
N ARG A 45 -15.05 -9.78 5.17
CA ARG A 45 -15.94 -10.36 6.19
C ARG A 45 -17.30 -9.69 6.26
N PHE A 46 -17.36 -8.38 6.03
CA PHE A 46 -18.61 -7.61 6.03
C PHE A 46 -19.22 -7.44 4.64
N SER A 47 -18.69 -8.14 3.61
CA SER A 47 -19.13 -8.02 2.21
C SER A 47 -19.16 -6.57 1.70
N LEU A 48 -18.26 -5.74 2.20
CA LEU A 48 -18.14 -4.34 1.78
C LEU A 48 -17.42 -4.29 0.44
N LYS A 49 -18.02 -3.58 -0.53
CA LYS A 49 -17.40 -3.37 -1.83
C LYS A 49 -16.12 -2.56 -1.66
N ARG A 50 -14.99 -3.13 -2.07
CA ARG A 50 -13.71 -2.42 -2.14
C ARG A 50 -13.76 -1.45 -3.32
N THR A 51 -14.06 -0.18 -3.04
CA THR A 51 -13.84 0.91 -4.01
C THR A 51 -12.51 1.55 -3.68
N SER A 52 -11.47 1.22 -4.45
CA SER A 52 -10.27 2.03 -4.52
C SER A 52 -10.29 2.73 -5.88
N THR A 53 -10.00 4.03 -5.91
CA THR A 53 -9.85 4.75 -7.17
C THR A 53 -8.70 4.11 -7.93
N GLU A 54 -9.01 3.42 -9.03
CA GLU A 54 -8.00 2.92 -9.94
C GLU A 54 -7.31 4.14 -10.55
N LEU A 55 -6.05 4.35 -10.21
CA LEU A 55 -5.21 5.32 -10.92
C LEU A 55 -4.76 4.63 -12.22
N SER A 56 -5.66 4.63 -13.20
CA SER A 56 -5.29 4.41 -14.59
C SER A 56 -4.58 5.66 -15.10
N SER A 57 -3.26 5.63 -15.22
CA SER A 57 -2.45 6.37 -16.20
C SER A 57 -1.04 5.78 -16.24
#